data_AF-A0A0F9I6I8-F1
#
_entry.id   AF-A0A0F9I6I8-F1
#
_cell.length_a   1.000
_cell.length_b   1.000
_cell.length_c   1.000
_cell.angle_alpha   90.00
_cell.angle_beta   90.00
_cell.angle_gamma   90.00
#
_symmetry.space_group_name_H-M   'P 1'
#
loop_
_entity.id
_entity.type
_entity.pdbx_description
1 polymer ?
#
loop_
_entity_poly.entity_id
_entity_poly.type
_entity_poly.pdbx_seq_one_letter_code
_entity_poly.pdbx_strand_id
1 'polypeptide(L)'
;MIMKTDWVRIDDAGILCPICGKKDWCMVHIDGKRVVCPRVKSNINLKNSGFVHKVFDNGLKKGTKPSKRRSNQCINWKSINKLYQNKLKKLHFTVSCDLSEVLCINQYTLKSFGLGWDGEAYTFPAYNGNLEIIGIMCRFPDGSRKWVPRSKNGLFIPKMKSFEGNMFITEGVTDAAAMVDYGFRALGRANCQTGVAYIKNFLYNHPKISQVTIVGDNDPDNVHGNVGQKGALSLAKELYKATSHIAVLEVPEQFKDVRLWLTKSKVSKDEIIDGVRRL
;
A
#
# COMPACT_ATOMS: atom_id res chain seq x y z
N MET A 1 9.33 -14.15 -30.33
CA MET A 1 9.06 -14.10 -28.88
C MET A 1 9.50 -12.74 -28.37
N ILE A 2 8.57 -11.86 -27.97
CA ILE A 2 8.90 -10.50 -27.49
C ILE A 2 9.14 -10.59 -25.98
N MET A 3 10.37 -10.38 -25.52
CA MET A 3 10.67 -10.38 -24.09
C MET A 3 10.25 -9.05 -23.47
N LYS A 4 9.69 -9.10 -22.24
CA LYS A 4 9.14 -7.93 -21.51
C LYS A 4 10.21 -6.87 -21.16
N THR A 5 11.48 -7.19 -21.36
CA THR A 5 12.68 -6.40 -21.05
C THR A 5 13.05 -5.38 -22.12
N ASP A 6 12.48 -5.49 -23.33
CA ASP A 6 12.95 -4.71 -24.49
C ASP A 6 12.27 -3.35 -24.64
N TRP A 7 11.39 -2.98 -23.71
CA TRP A 7 10.65 -1.71 -23.74
C TRP A 7 11.02 -0.84 -22.55
N VAL A 8 11.45 0.38 -22.84
CA VAL A 8 11.84 1.38 -21.85
C VAL A 8 10.83 2.52 -21.87
N ARG A 9 10.48 3.07 -20.70
CA ARG A 9 9.64 4.27 -20.66
C ARG A 9 10.43 5.49 -21.13
N ILE A 10 9.78 6.39 -21.86
CA ILE A 10 10.48 7.55 -22.46
C ILE A 10 11.04 8.54 -21.43
N ASP A 11 10.44 8.62 -20.24
CA ASP A 11 10.92 9.45 -19.12
C ASP A 11 12.16 8.85 -18.46
N ASP A 12 12.22 7.52 -18.34
CA ASP A 12 13.43 6.79 -17.92
C ASP A 12 14.56 6.97 -18.93
N ALA A 13 14.27 6.82 -20.22
CA ALA A 13 15.23 7.04 -21.31
C ALA A 13 15.62 8.51 -21.49
N GLY A 14 14.85 9.45 -20.94
CA GLY A 14 15.17 10.88 -21.02
C GLY A 14 14.96 11.50 -22.40
N ILE A 15 14.04 10.96 -23.19
CA ILE A 15 13.76 11.38 -24.56
C ILE A 15 12.32 11.85 -24.71
N LEU A 16 12.01 12.59 -25.77
CA LEU A 16 10.63 12.92 -26.11
C LEU A 16 10.03 11.83 -26.98
N CYS A 17 8.73 11.57 -26.83
CA CYS A 17 8.02 10.71 -27.76
C CYS A 17 8.09 11.30 -29.17
N PRO A 18 8.62 10.57 -30.19
CA PRO A 18 8.65 11.07 -31.57
C PRO A 18 7.24 11.18 -32.19
N ILE A 19 6.24 10.54 -31.58
CA ILE A 19 4.87 10.51 -32.08
C ILE A 19 4.02 11.65 -31.52
N CYS A 20 4.06 11.90 -30.20
CA CYS A 20 3.23 12.93 -29.56
C CYS A 20 4.00 14.11 -28.98
N GLY A 21 5.35 14.09 -29.02
CA GLY A 21 6.21 15.13 -28.48
C GLY A 21 6.19 15.26 -26.93
N LYS A 22 5.43 14.42 -26.22
CA LYS A 22 5.35 14.44 -24.76
C LYS A 22 6.52 13.69 -24.11
N LYS A 23 6.75 13.99 -22.83
CA LYS A 23 7.91 13.54 -22.06
C LYS A 23 7.63 12.34 -21.13
N ASP A 24 6.42 11.78 -21.18
CA ASP A 24 5.93 10.80 -20.22
C ASP A 24 4.89 9.84 -20.83
N TRP A 25 4.62 8.72 -20.15
CA TRP A 25 3.63 7.67 -20.47
C TRP A 25 3.89 6.84 -21.75
N CYS A 26 4.68 7.32 -22.71
CA CYS A 26 5.05 6.51 -23.87
C CYS A 26 6.13 5.48 -23.53
N MET A 27 6.25 4.45 -24.35
CA MET A 27 7.33 3.46 -24.28
C MET A 27 8.06 3.42 -25.60
N VAL A 28 9.37 3.23 -25.55
CA VAL A 28 10.23 3.04 -26.72
C VAL A 28 10.84 1.64 -26.63
N HIS A 29 10.89 0.95 -27.76
CA HIS A 29 11.61 -0.31 -27.83
C HIS A 29 13.12 -0.01 -27.86
N ILE A 30 13.94 -0.87 -27.25
CA ILE A 30 15.40 -0.68 -27.13
C ILE A 30 16.11 -0.60 -28.49
N ASP A 31 15.50 -1.14 -29.55
CA ASP A 31 15.96 -1.02 -30.94
C ASP A 31 15.81 0.40 -31.52
N GLY A 32 15.10 1.30 -30.82
CA GLY A 32 14.84 2.68 -31.25
C GLY A 32 13.85 2.83 -32.41
N LYS A 33 13.31 1.73 -32.95
CA LYS A 33 12.48 1.72 -34.17
C LYS A 33 10.98 1.69 -33.89
N ARG A 34 10.58 1.41 -32.65
CA ARG A 34 9.17 1.24 -32.27
C ARG A 34 8.83 2.03 -31.02
N VAL A 35 7.66 2.66 -31.03
CA VAL A 35 7.14 3.45 -29.91
C VAL A 35 5.69 3.07 -29.63
N VAL A 36 5.36 2.84 -28.36
CA VAL A 36 3.97 2.77 -27.90
C VAL A 36 3.56 4.16 -27.41
N CYS A 37 2.60 4.77 -28.10
CA CYS A 37 2.04 6.06 -27.75
C CYS A 37 0.55 5.90 -27.38
N PRO A 38 0.12 6.21 -26.15
CA PRO A 38 -1.29 6.15 -25.78
C PRO A 38 -2.11 7.32 -26.30
N ARG A 39 -1.46 8.40 -26.78
CA ARG A 39 -2.11 9.67 -27.15
C ARG A 39 -2.42 9.81 -28.64
N VAL A 40 -1.73 9.06 -29.49
CA VAL A 40 -1.87 9.14 -30.96
C VAL A 40 -2.20 7.76 -31.48
N LYS A 41 -3.35 7.63 -32.14
CA LYS A 41 -3.85 6.34 -32.65
C LYS A 41 -2.98 5.83 -33.80
N SER A 42 -2.85 4.51 -33.91
CA SER A 42 -2.20 3.81 -35.02
C SER A 42 -3.02 2.58 -35.40
N ASN A 43 -2.63 1.90 -36.48
CA ASN A 43 -3.27 0.66 -36.94
C ASN A 43 -3.04 -0.53 -36.00
N ILE A 44 -2.06 -0.43 -35.07
CA ILE A 44 -1.76 -1.49 -34.09
C ILE A 44 -2.11 -0.97 -32.69
N ASN A 45 -3.11 -1.58 -32.06
CA ASN A 45 -3.59 -1.21 -30.73
C ASN A 45 -3.26 -2.31 -29.69
N LEU A 46 -2.53 -1.95 -28.64
CA LEU A 46 -2.19 -2.84 -27.51
C LEU A 46 -3.18 -2.70 -26.33
N LYS A 47 -4.44 -2.37 -26.62
CA LYS A 47 -5.52 -2.16 -25.64
C LYS A 47 -5.07 -1.18 -24.54
N ASN A 48 -4.77 -1.69 -23.35
CA ASN A 48 -4.46 -0.90 -22.15
C ASN A 48 -3.10 -0.18 -22.20
N SER A 49 -2.26 -0.45 -23.20
CA SER A 49 -0.91 0.13 -23.30
C SER A 49 -0.78 1.27 -24.33
N GLY A 50 -1.74 1.43 -25.24
CA GLY A 50 -1.71 2.43 -26.32
C GLY A 50 -1.43 1.84 -27.70
N PHE A 51 -0.99 2.69 -28.64
CA PHE A 51 -0.86 2.35 -30.06
C PHE A 51 0.62 2.24 -30.48
N VAL A 52 0.97 1.24 -31.29
CA VAL A 52 2.36 0.98 -31.74
C VAL A 52 2.66 1.69 -33.04
N HIS A 53 3.69 2.53 -33.04
CA HIS A 53 4.17 3.26 -34.19
C HIS A 53 5.57 2.77 -34.59
N LYS A 54 5.83 2.70 -35.91
CA LYS A 54 7.19 2.54 -36.46
C LYS A 54 7.80 3.94 -36.64
N VAL A 55 9.04 4.11 -36.20
CA VAL A 55 9.79 5.37 -36.34
C VAL A 55 10.76 5.20 -37.51
N PHE A 56 10.63 6.03 -38.55
CA PHE A 56 11.50 6.02 -39.73
C PHE A 56 12.44 7.24 -39.71
N ASP A 57 13.73 6.97 -39.89
CA ASP A 57 14.94 7.77 -40.20
C ASP A 57 15.22 9.14 -39.57
N ASN A 58 14.28 9.80 -38.90
CA ASN A 58 14.55 11.06 -38.18
C ASN A 58 14.95 10.89 -36.72
N GLY A 59 15.25 9.65 -36.29
CA GLY A 59 15.81 9.33 -34.97
C GLY A 59 15.01 9.82 -33.76
N LEU A 60 15.36 9.35 -32.57
CA LEU A 60 14.81 9.88 -31.34
C LEU A 60 15.52 11.20 -31.03
N LYS A 61 14.81 12.34 -31.12
CA LYS A 61 15.38 13.64 -30.75
C LYS A 61 15.69 13.65 -29.25
N LYS A 62 16.97 13.88 -28.89
CA LYS A 62 17.39 14.14 -27.51
C LYS A 62 16.61 15.35 -27.00
N GLY A 63 15.70 15.14 -26.06
CA GLY A 63 15.14 16.23 -25.29
C GLY A 63 16.25 16.81 -24.42
N THR A 64 16.44 18.13 -24.42
CA THR A 64 17.21 18.78 -23.36
C THR A 64 16.46 18.53 -22.06
N LYS A 65 16.94 17.60 -21.23
CA LYS A 65 16.51 17.55 -19.83
C LYS A 65 16.85 18.93 -19.26
N PRO A 66 15.90 19.74 -18.76
CA PRO A 66 16.30 20.62 -17.68
C PRO A 66 16.88 19.68 -16.64
N SER A 67 18.18 19.78 -16.37
CA SER A 67 18.75 19.14 -15.20
C SER A 67 18.09 19.83 -14.01
N LYS A 68 16.89 19.36 -13.64
CA LYS A 68 16.59 19.31 -12.22
C LYS A 68 17.74 18.46 -11.71
N ARG A 69 18.77 19.11 -11.16
CA ARG A 69 19.53 18.54 -10.06
C ARG A 69 18.43 18.03 -9.14
N ARG A 70 18.04 16.76 -9.29
CA ARG A 70 17.18 16.10 -8.32
C ARG A 70 18.05 16.22 -7.10
N SER A 71 17.69 17.12 -6.19
CA SER A 71 18.37 17.12 -4.91
C SER A 71 18.18 15.69 -4.43
N ASN A 72 19.28 14.94 -4.34
CA ASN A 72 19.34 13.67 -3.61
C ASN A 72 19.15 13.95 -2.11
N GLN A 73 18.36 14.97 -1.75
CA GLN A 73 17.80 15.08 -0.43
C GLN A 73 16.85 13.91 -0.28
N CYS A 74 17.38 12.90 0.39
CA CYS A 74 16.62 11.86 1.04
C CYS A 74 15.54 12.58 1.87
N ILE A 75 14.27 12.31 1.56
CA ILE A 75 13.18 12.87 2.34
C ILE A 75 13.27 12.27 3.73
N ASN A 76 13.44 13.11 4.74
CA ASN A 76 13.41 12.66 6.13
C ASN A 76 11.94 12.48 6.56
N TRP A 77 11.36 11.34 6.20
CA TRP A 77 9.98 11.00 6.52
C TRP A 77 9.69 10.99 8.01
N LYS A 78 10.68 10.61 8.83
CA LYS A 78 10.58 10.66 10.30
C LYS A 78 10.30 12.08 10.79
N SER A 79 11.01 13.07 10.24
CA SER A 79 10.81 14.48 10.59
C SER A 79 9.46 15.00 10.10
N ILE A 80 9.03 14.61 8.90
CA ILE A 80 7.70 14.99 8.36
C ILE A 80 6.58 14.37 9.22
N ASN A 81 6.66 13.08 9.53
CA ASN A 81 5.67 12.43 10.38
C ASN A 81 5.61 13.09 11.77
N LYS A 82 6.78 13.43 12.35
CA LYS A 82 6.83 14.16 13.62
C LYS A 82 6.19 15.54 13.54
N LEU A 83 6.38 16.25 12.43
CA LEU A 83 5.71 17.54 12.18
C LEU A 83 4.19 17.36 12.18
N TYR A 84 3.65 16.37 11.48
CA TYR A 84 2.21 16.09 11.43
C TYR A 84 1.65 15.64 12.78
N GLN A 85 2.38 14.84 13.54
CA GLN A 85 2.01 14.50 14.92
C GLN A 85 1.96 15.74 15.82
N ASN A 86 2.92 16.66 15.67
CA ASN A 86 2.94 17.90 16.45
C ASN A 86 1.79 18.83 16.03
N LYS A 87 1.44 18.91 14.74
CA LYS A 87 0.26 19.64 14.27
C LYS A 87 -1.02 19.08 14.87
N LEU A 88 -1.19 17.75 14.86
CA LEU A 88 -2.34 17.08 15.48
C LEU A 88 -2.45 17.39 16.98
N LYS A 89 -1.33 17.44 17.70
CA LYS A 89 -1.31 17.79 19.13
C LYS A 89 -1.68 19.25 19.41
N LYS A 90 -1.36 20.16 18.49
CA LYS A 90 -1.64 21.60 18.60
C LYS A 90 -3.07 21.95 18.22
N LEU A 91 -3.68 21.16 17.35
CA LEU A 91 -5.12 21.20 17.15
C LEU A 91 -5.78 20.76 18.45
N HIS A 92 -6.70 21.59 18.96
CA HIS A 92 -7.50 21.25 20.13
C HIS A 92 -8.21 19.89 19.92
N PHE A 93 -8.56 19.25 21.03
CA PHE A 93 -9.17 17.93 21.22
C PHE A 93 -10.08 17.39 20.08
N THR A 94 -10.82 18.24 19.38
CA THR A 94 -11.83 17.92 18.36
C THR A 94 -11.33 17.01 17.24
N VAL A 95 -10.25 17.36 16.52
CA VAL A 95 -9.87 16.62 15.30
C VAL A 95 -9.46 15.16 15.58
N SER A 96 -8.73 14.89 16.67
CA SER A 96 -8.35 13.51 17.00
C SER A 96 -9.53 12.68 17.52
N CYS A 97 -10.51 13.32 18.18
CA CYS A 97 -11.73 12.66 18.63
C CYS A 97 -12.62 12.30 17.44
N ASP A 98 -12.75 13.19 16.46
CA ASP A 98 -13.57 12.98 15.27
C ASP A 98 -13.20 11.67 14.54
N LEU A 99 -11.92 11.40 14.29
CA LEU A 99 -11.51 10.15 13.63
C LEU A 99 -11.74 8.92 14.51
N SER A 100 -11.46 9.03 15.80
CA SER A 100 -11.63 7.93 16.77
C SER A 100 -13.10 7.50 16.85
N GLU A 101 -14.00 8.47 16.90
CA GLU A 101 -15.46 8.26 16.94
C GLU A 101 -15.97 7.68 15.61
N VAL A 102 -15.58 8.28 14.47
CA VAL A 102 -16.00 7.82 13.14
C VAL A 102 -15.52 6.40 12.84
N LEU A 103 -14.30 6.05 13.25
CA LEU A 103 -13.76 4.70 13.04
C LEU A 103 -14.19 3.71 14.12
N CYS A 104 -14.72 4.20 15.25
CA CYS A 104 -14.96 3.42 16.47
C CYS A 104 -13.70 2.69 16.96
N ILE A 105 -12.56 3.38 16.94
CA ILE A 105 -11.24 2.86 17.36
C ILE A 105 -10.67 3.83 18.39
N ASN A 106 -10.08 3.33 19.47
CA ASN A 106 -9.46 4.16 20.50
C ASN A 106 -8.36 5.09 19.91
N GLN A 107 -8.41 6.37 20.28
CA GLN A 107 -7.40 7.35 19.89
C GLN A 107 -5.96 6.96 20.25
N TYR A 108 -5.72 6.23 21.35
CA TYR A 108 -4.40 5.76 21.74
C TYR A 108 -3.87 4.72 20.75
N THR A 109 -4.74 3.85 20.26
CA THR A 109 -4.41 2.87 19.23
C THR A 109 -4.06 3.56 17.93
N LEU A 110 -4.86 4.53 17.47
CA LEU A 110 -4.52 5.30 16.25
C LEU A 110 -3.19 6.06 16.40
N LYS A 111 -2.92 6.66 17.57
CA LYS A 111 -1.63 7.31 17.88
C LYS A 111 -0.46 6.31 17.87
N SER A 112 -0.68 5.05 18.22
CA SER A 112 0.35 4.00 18.15
C SER A 112 0.80 3.72 16.70
N PHE A 113 -0.11 3.87 15.73
CA PHE A 113 0.21 3.82 14.28
C PHE A 113 0.89 5.10 13.77
N GLY A 114 1.17 6.05 14.65
CA GLY A 114 1.85 7.28 14.32
C GLY A 114 0.94 8.36 13.72
N LEU A 115 -0.37 8.30 13.96
CA LEU A 115 -1.37 9.28 13.50
C LEU A 115 -0.88 10.74 13.66
N GLY A 116 -1.04 11.51 12.58
CA GLY A 116 -0.78 12.94 12.54
C GLY A 116 -1.84 13.70 11.74
N TRP A 117 -1.62 15.00 11.53
CA TRP A 117 -2.47 15.89 10.73
C TRP A 117 -1.61 16.80 9.86
N ASP A 118 -1.88 16.86 8.55
CA ASP A 118 -1.13 17.73 7.63
C ASP A 118 -1.68 19.16 7.52
N GLY A 119 -2.94 19.36 7.88
CA GLY A 119 -3.69 20.60 7.70
C GLY A 119 -5.09 20.34 7.14
N GLU A 120 -5.25 19.25 6.37
CA GLU A 120 -6.48 18.89 5.65
C GLU A 120 -6.89 17.43 5.89
N ALA A 121 -5.93 16.55 6.18
CA ALA A 121 -6.13 15.12 6.30
C ALA A 121 -5.38 14.51 7.49
N TYR A 122 -5.93 13.39 7.97
CA TYR A 122 -5.27 12.51 8.91
C TYR A 122 -4.11 11.79 8.21
N THR A 123 -2.95 11.70 8.85
CA THR A 123 -1.77 11.10 8.23
C THR A 123 -1.32 9.85 8.96
N PHE A 124 -0.94 8.82 8.21
CA PHE A 124 -0.34 7.60 8.74
C PHE A 124 0.98 7.29 8.03
N PRO A 125 2.09 7.10 8.78
CA PRO A 125 3.36 6.69 8.21
C PRO A 125 3.30 5.25 7.68
N ALA A 126 3.90 5.03 6.52
CA ALA A 126 4.14 3.70 5.98
C ALA A 126 5.62 3.31 6.17
N TYR A 127 5.83 2.09 6.61
CA TYR A 127 7.12 1.53 7.00
C TYR A 127 7.60 0.48 6.00
N ASN A 128 8.92 0.33 5.86
CA ASN A 128 9.51 -0.88 5.29
C ASN A 128 9.64 -1.99 6.36
N GLY A 129 10.23 -3.12 5.99
CA GLY A 129 10.45 -4.24 6.92
C GLY A 129 11.53 -4.00 7.99
N ASN A 130 12.28 -2.90 7.90
CA ASN A 130 13.27 -2.48 8.91
C ASN A 130 12.71 -1.41 9.87
N LEU A 131 11.38 -1.18 9.86
CA LEU A 131 10.72 -0.14 10.66
C LEU A 131 11.14 1.30 10.32
N GLU A 132 11.63 1.52 9.10
CA GLU A 132 11.93 2.86 8.60
C GLU A 132 10.73 3.42 7.85
N ILE A 133 10.39 4.69 8.11
CA ILE A 133 9.29 5.36 7.40
C ILE A 133 9.73 5.66 5.97
N ILE A 134 8.98 5.14 4.99
CA ILE A 134 9.26 5.27 3.55
C ILE A 134 8.19 6.08 2.80
N GLY A 135 7.15 6.51 3.50
CA GLY A 135 6.06 7.28 2.94
C GLY A 135 5.04 7.69 4.00
N ILE A 136 4.13 8.57 3.62
CA ILE A 136 3.00 8.99 4.45
C ILE A 136 1.73 8.95 3.60
N MET A 137 0.72 8.24 4.09
CA MET A 137 -0.61 8.21 3.53
C MET A 137 -1.49 9.23 4.26
N CYS A 138 -2.22 10.03 3.51
CA CYS A 138 -3.26 10.93 3.96
C CYS A 138 -4.64 10.25 3.82
N ARG A 139 -5.47 10.37 4.84
CA ARG A 139 -6.88 9.98 4.89
C ARG A 139 -7.70 11.25 5.15
N PHE A 140 -8.50 11.64 4.18
CA PHE A 140 -9.38 12.79 4.31
C PHE A 140 -10.61 12.42 5.17
N PRO A 141 -11.29 13.41 5.77
CA PRO A 141 -12.51 13.18 6.53
C PRO A 141 -13.62 12.48 5.74
N ASP A 142 -13.68 12.69 4.42
CA ASP A 142 -14.61 12.00 3.49
C ASP A 142 -14.29 10.50 3.29
N GLY A 143 -13.20 10.03 3.91
CA GLY A 143 -12.73 8.65 3.83
C GLY A 143 -11.81 8.35 2.64
N SER A 144 -11.63 9.29 1.71
CA SER A 144 -10.69 9.16 0.60
C SER A 144 -9.24 9.13 1.08
N ARG A 145 -8.35 8.53 0.27
CA ARG A 145 -6.94 8.31 0.62
C ARG A 145 -6.03 8.83 -0.49
N LYS A 146 -4.94 9.52 -0.11
CA LYS A 146 -3.86 9.94 -1.04
C LYS A 146 -2.50 9.72 -0.40
N TRP A 147 -1.45 9.70 -1.20
CA TRP A 147 -0.08 9.62 -0.72
C TRP A 147 0.60 10.98 -0.80
N VAL A 148 1.35 11.36 0.23
CA VAL A 148 2.23 12.53 0.17
C VAL A 148 3.21 12.32 -0.98
N PRO A 149 3.46 13.33 -1.86
CA PRO A 149 4.32 13.15 -3.02
C PRO A 149 5.67 12.51 -2.68
N ARG A 150 6.11 11.56 -3.51
CA ARG A 150 7.34 10.76 -3.36
C ARG A 150 7.30 9.72 -2.24
N SER A 151 6.18 9.55 -1.55
CA SER A 151 5.97 8.41 -0.64
C SER A 151 6.00 7.08 -1.38
N LYS A 152 6.42 6.03 -0.68
CA LYS A 152 6.28 4.65 -1.14
C LYS A 152 5.18 3.95 -0.34
N ASN A 153 4.47 3.04 -1.01
CA ASN A 153 3.59 2.09 -0.33
C ASN A 153 4.44 1.20 0.59
N GLY A 154 3.92 0.90 1.77
CA GLY A 154 4.60 0.12 2.80
C GLY A 154 3.62 -0.59 3.73
N LEU A 155 4.08 -0.85 4.94
CA LEU A 155 3.31 -1.44 6.02
C LEU A 155 2.87 -0.36 7.01
N PHE A 156 1.69 -0.49 7.58
CA PHE A 156 1.26 0.31 8.72
C PHE A 156 1.53 -0.51 9.98
N ILE A 157 2.53 -0.09 10.74
CA ILE A 157 3.04 -0.84 11.89
C ILE A 157 2.81 0.00 13.15
N PRO A 158 2.11 -0.53 14.16
CA PRO A 158 1.96 0.16 15.43
C PRO A 158 3.26 0.12 16.22
N LYS A 159 3.48 1.15 17.04
CA LYS A 159 4.47 1.08 18.11
C LYS A 159 3.94 0.17 19.23
N MET A 160 4.61 -0.95 19.47
CA MET A 160 4.27 -1.88 20.55
C MET A 160 5.52 -2.38 21.29
N LYS A 161 5.31 -2.97 22.47
CA LYS A 161 6.41 -3.50 23.32
C LYS A 161 7.05 -4.75 22.73
N SER A 162 6.24 -5.62 22.13
CA SER A 162 6.68 -6.91 21.60
C SER A 162 5.75 -7.37 20.48
N PHE A 163 6.32 -7.92 19.42
CA PHE A 163 5.61 -8.56 18.31
C PHE A 163 5.48 -10.07 18.47
N GLU A 164 5.89 -10.64 19.62
CA GLU A 164 5.92 -12.09 19.87
C GLU A 164 4.54 -12.79 19.78
N GLY A 165 4.50 -14.00 19.21
CA GLY A 165 3.29 -14.81 19.08
C GLY A 165 2.62 -14.70 17.71
N ASN A 166 1.28 -14.67 17.68
CA ASN A 166 0.52 -14.56 16.43
C ASN A 166 0.43 -13.10 15.95
N MET A 167 0.82 -12.86 14.70
CA MET A 167 0.75 -11.57 14.02
C MET A 167 -0.34 -11.57 12.95
N PHE A 168 -1.34 -10.70 13.09
CA PHE A 168 -2.38 -10.50 12.11
C PHE A 168 -1.96 -9.52 11.01
N ILE A 169 -2.27 -9.83 9.76
CA ILE A 169 -1.98 -8.97 8.60
C ILE A 169 -3.29 -8.62 7.91
N THR A 170 -3.64 -7.34 7.88
CA THR A 170 -4.91 -6.82 7.32
C THR A 170 -4.69 -5.95 6.07
N GLU A 171 -5.76 -5.64 5.34
CA GLU A 171 -5.73 -4.72 4.20
C GLU A 171 -5.99 -3.25 4.61
N GLY A 172 -5.02 -2.68 5.33
CA GLY A 172 -4.97 -1.24 5.57
C GLY A 172 -4.74 -0.87 7.02
N VAL A 173 -4.56 0.43 7.24
CA VAL A 173 -4.27 0.95 8.58
C VAL A 173 -5.46 0.87 9.53
N THR A 174 -6.68 1.05 9.01
CA THR A 174 -7.90 1.07 9.83
C THR A 174 -8.24 -0.30 10.38
N ASP A 175 -8.04 -1.34 9.57
CA ASP A 175 -8.29 -2.73 9.93
C ASP A 175 -7.23 -3.26 10.88
N ALA A 176 -5.97 -2.90 10.63
CA ALA A 176 -4.89 -3.20 11.57
C ALA A 176 -5.11 -2.50 12.92
N ALA A 177 -5.52 -1.23 12.90
CA ALA A 177 -5.82 -0.49 14.11
C ALA A 177 -6.99 -1.09 14.88
N ALA A 178 -8.06 -1.52 14.21
CA ALA A 178 -9.17 -2.20 14.88
C ALA A 178 -8.74 -3.50 15.55
N MET A 179 -7.93 -4.33 14.88
CA MET A 179 -7.37 -5.56 15.46
C MET A 179 -6.49 -5.27 16.69
N VAL A 180 -5.65 -4.24 16.63
CA VAL A 180 -4.81 -3.82 17.77
C VAL A 180 -5.67 -3.30 18.92
N ASP A 181 -6.72 -2.53 18.62
CA ASP A 181 -7.64 -1.99 19.62
C ASP A 181 -8.41 -3.11 20.32
N TYR A 182 -8.75 -4.15 19.56
CA TYR A 182 -9.31 -5.38 20.09
C TYR A 182 -8.33 -6.16 20.95
N GLY A 183 -7.03 -5.86 20.90
CA GLY A 183 -5.98 -6.49 21.71
C GLY A 183 -5.18 -7.58 21.00
N PHE A 184 -5.24 -7.66 19.67
CA PHE A 184 -4.36 -8.51 18.88
C PHE A 184 -3.08 -7.77 18.46
N ARG A 185 -2.08 -8.53 18.01
CA ARG A 185 -0.92 -7.96 17.33
C ARG A 185 -1.25 -7.90 15.86
N ALA A 186 -1.27 -6.72 15.26
CA ALA A 186 -1.59 -6.59 13.86
C ALA A 186 -0.78 -5.50 13.15
N LEU A 187 -0.58 -5.69 11.86
CA LEU A 187 -0.07 -4.68 10.94
C LEU A 187 -0.94 -4.63 9.68
N GLY A 188 -0.96 -3.46 9.04
CA GLY A 188 -1.75 -3.21 7.84
C GLY A 188 -0.88 -3.17 6.60
N ARG A 189 -1.41 -3.66 5.47
CA ARG A 189 -0.79 -3.47 4.16
C ARG A 189 -1.38 -2.24 3.47
N ALA A 190 -0.55 -1.44 2.81
CA ALA A 190 -1.02 -0.29 2.04
C ALA A 190 -1.95 -0.66 0.86
N ASN A 191 -1.76 -1.85 0.28
CA ASN A 191 -2.52 -2.37 -0.86
C ASN A 191 -2.26 -3.87 -1.00
N CYS A 192 -3.27 -4.65 -1.41
CA CYS A 192 -3.21 -6.10 -1.66
C CYS A 192 -2.08 -6.57 -2.61
N GLN A 193 -1.61 -5.73 -3.54
CA GLN A 193 -0.56 -6.05 -4.52
C GLN A 193 0.86 -5.68 -4.06
N THR A 194 1.01 -4.95 -2.95
CA THR A 194 2.31 -4.42 -2.51
C THR A 194 2.64 -4.83 -1.07
N GLY A 195 3.92 -4.70 -0.70
CA GLY A 195 4.35 -4.89 0.69
C GLY A 195 4.78 -6.30 1.09
N VAL A 196 4.62 -7.33 0.23
CA VAL A 196 5.04 -8.70 0.56
C VAL A 196 6.53 -8.80 0.91
N ALA A 197 7.38 -8.13 0.13
CA ALA A 197 8.82 -8.06 0.43
C ALA A 197 9.10 -7.40 1.79
N TYR A 198 8.33 -6.37 2.17
CA TYR A 198 8.47 -5.73 3.47
C TYR A 198 7.96 -6.62 4.61
N ILE A 199 6.89 -7.40 4.40
CA ILE A 199 6.43 -8.38 5.39
C ILE A 199 7.50 -9.44 5.60
N LYS A 200 8.06 -10.02 4.54
CA LYS A 200 9.13 -11.02 4.64
C LYS A 200 10.33 -10.49 5.42
N ASN A 201 10.78 -9.28 5.08
CA ASN A 201 11.88 -8.64 5.80
C ASN A 201 11.52 -8.32 7.27
N PHE A 202 10.29 -7.88 7.52
CA PHE A 202 9.79 -7.66 8.88
C PHE A 202 9.80 -8.96 9.70
N LEU A 203 9.26 -10.05 9.16
CA LEU A 203 9.24 -11.36 9.82
C LEU A 203 10.65 -11.90 10.07
N TYR A 204 11.56 -11.75 9.11
CA TYR A 204 12.97 -12.15 9.26
C TYR A 204 13.64 -11.46 10.45
N ASN A 205 13.36 -10.17 10.65
CA ASN A 205 13.90 -9.39 11.78
C ASN A 205 13.15 -9.63 13.11
N HIS A 206 12.05 -10.37 13.11
CA HIS A 206 11.21 -10.63 14.28
C HIS A 206 10.91 -12.14 14.43
N PRO A 207 11.95 -12.97 14.68
CA PRO A 207 11.85 -14.44 14.66
C PRO A 207 10.93 -15.04 15.73
N LYS A 208 10.54 -14.24 16.73
CA LYS A 208 9.60 -14.68 17.77
C LYS A 208 8.12 -14.52 17.39
N ILE A 209 7.84 -14.03 16.18
CA ILE A 209 6.51 -14.17 15.57
C ILE A 209 6.34 -15.64 15.19
N SER A 210 5.57 -16.39 15.98
CA SER A 210 5.41 -17.83 15.84
C SER A 210 4.31 -18.22 14.85
N GLN A 211 3.38 -17.30 14.55
CA GLN A 211 2.30 -17.51 13.59
C GLN A 211 1.98 -16.20 12.87
N VAL A 212 1.60 -16.31 11.59
CA VAL A 212 1.06 -15.19 10.81
C VAL A 212 -0.36 -15.53 10.38
N THR A 213 -1.33 -14.75 10.84
CA THR A 213 -2.73 -14.88 10.42
C THR A 213 -3.08 -13.77 9.42
N ILE A 214 -3.41 -14.13 8.19
CA ILE A 214 -3.83 -13.18 7.16
C ILE A 214 -5.33 -12.97 7.28
N VAL A 215 -5.77 -11.73 7.37
CA VAL A 215 -7.20 -11.39 7.44
C VAL A 215 -7.67 -11.04 6.04
N GLY A 216 -8.62 -11.81 5.52
CA GLY A 216 -9.23 -11.56 4.21
C GLY A 216 -10.46 -10.67 4.33
N ASP A 217 -10.48 -9.56 3.59
CA ASP A 217 -11.67 -8.71 3.47
C ASP A 217 -12.75 -9.41 2.62
N ASN A 218 -14.01 -9.05 2.84
CA ASN A 218 -15.11 -9.43 1.96
C ASN A 218 -15.30 -8.36 0.88
N ASP A 219 -15.39 -8.80 -0.37
CA ASP A 219 -15.68 -7.90 -1.49
C ASP A 219 -17.20 -7.90 -1.72
N PRO A 220 -17.92 -6.80 -1.41
CA PRO A 220 -19.39 -6.77 -1.46
C PRO A 220 -19.94 -6.98 -2.86
N ASP A 221 -19.14 -6.75 -3.91
CA ASP A 221 -19.63 -6.86 -5.28
C ASP A 221 -19.79 -8.31 -5.73
N ASN A 222 -19.06 -9.29 -5.18
CA ASN A 222 -19.17 -10.74 -5.46
C ASN A 222 -19.35 -11.16 -6.95
N VAL A 223 -19.23 -10.27 -7.93
CA VAL A 223 -19.46 -10.51 -9.37
C VAL A 223 -18.45 -11.54 -9.90
N HIS A 224 -17.35 -11.74 -9.17
CA HIS A 224 -16.29 -12.71 -9.49
C HIS A 224 -15.97 -13.73 -8.37
N GLY A 225 -16.75 -13.75 -7.28
CA GLY A 225 -16.61 -14.64 -6.11
C GLY A 225 -15.28 -14.56 -5.35
N ASN A 226 -15.33 -14.68 -4.01
CA ASN A 226 -14.19 -14.95 -3.10
C ASN A 226 -12.87 -14.20 -3.40
N VAL A 227 -12.92 -12.95 -3.87
CA VAL A 227 -11.73 -12.20 -4.32
C VAL A 227 -10.79 -11.91 -3.14
N GLY A 228 -11.34 -11.55 -1.97
CA GLY A 228 -10.56 -11.36 -0.75
C GLY A 228 -9.92 -12.64 -0.21
N GLN A 229 -10.63 -13.78 -0.30
CA GLN A 229 -10.06 -15.09 0.03
C GLN A 229 -8.94 -15.50 -0.93
N LYS A 230 -9.11 -15.28 -2.24
CA LYS A 230 -8.05 -15.49 -3.24
C LYS A 230 -6.83 -14.61 -2.95
N GLY A 231 -7.04 -13.37 -2.53
CA GLY A 231 -5.98 -12.45 -2.10
C GLY A 231 -5.23 -12.95 -0.87
N ALA A 232 -5.95 -13.39 0.17
CA ALA A 232 -5.37 -13.95 1.38
C ALA A 232 -4.57 -15.23 1.11
N LEU A 233 -5.12 -16.15 0.30
CA LEU A 233 -4.43 -17.38 -0.12
C LEU A 233 -3.21 -17.10 -0.99
N SER A 234 -3.27 -16.11 -1.88
CA SER A 234 -2.11 -15.69 -2.69
C SER A 234 -1.01 -15.14 -1.81
N LEU A 235 -1.34 -14.28 -0.84
CA LEU A 235 -0.38 -13.77 0.13
C LEU A 235 0.23 -14.91 0.96
N ALA A 236 -0.58 -15.85 1.43
CA ALA A 236 -0.11 -17.01 2.18
C ALA A 236 0.93 -17.80 1.40
N LYS A 237 0.66 -18.11 0.12
CA LYS A 237 1.61 -18.81 -0.77
C LYS A 237 2.92 -18.06 -0.91
N GLU A 238 2.87 -16.74 -1.04
CA GLU A 238 4.09 -15.94 -1.13
C GLU A 238 4.87 -15.91 0.19
N LEU A 239 4.19 -15.87 1.33
CA LEU A 239 4.78 -15.81 2.66
C LEU A 239 5.26 -17.17 3.18
N TYR A 240 4.80 -18.30 2.62
CA TYR A 240 5.18 -19.65 3.05
C TYR A 240 6.70 -19.87 3.02
N LYS A 241 7.42 -19.15 2.16
CA LYS A 241 8.89 -19.19 2.10
C LYS A 241 9.59 -18.48 3.27
N ALA A 242 8.87 -17.66 4.03
CA ALA A 242 9.39 -16.86 5.14
C ALA A 242 8.90 -17.34 6.51
N THR A 243 7.73 -18.01 6.57
CA THR A 243 7.22 -18.66 7.77
C THR A 243 6.36 -19.87 7.39
N SER A 244 6.53 -20.97 8.10
CA SER A 244 5.75 -22.20 7.91
C SER A 244 4.42 -22.20 8.66
N HIS A 245 4.18 -21.21 9.53
CA HIS A 245 3.00 -21.14 10.39
C HIS A 245 2.09 -20.02 9.90
N ILE A 246 1.37 -20.31 8.82
CA ILE A 246 0.42 -19.37 8.20
C ILE A 246 -1.01 -19.85 8.46
N ALA A 247 -1.86 -18.91 8.80
CA ALA A 247 -3.28 -19.13 8.92
C ALA A 247 -4.06 -17.99 8.23
N VAL A 248 -5.34 -18.21 8.01
CA VAL A 248 -6.27 -17.23 7.47
C VAL A 248 -7.42 -17.04 8.43
N LEU A 249 -7.83 -15.79 8.60
CA LEU A 249 -9.08 -15.42 9.26
C LEU A 249 -10.02 -14.85 8.19
N GLU A 250 -11.17 -15.48 8.04
CA GLU A 250 -12.24 -15.00 7.16
C GLU A 250 -13.16 -14.08 7.94
N VAL A 251 -13.45 -12.91 7.37
CA VAL A 251 -14.46 -12.00 7.91
C VAL A 251 -15.85 -12.57 7.55
N PRO A 252 -16.84 -12.60 8.47
CA PRO A 252 -18.20 -13.05 8.15
C PRO A 252 -18.83 -12.21 7.02
N GLU A 253 -19.54 -12.86 6.09
CA GLU A 253 -20.04 -12.26 4.84
C GLU A 253 -20.86 -10.97 5.03
N GLN A 254 -21.56 -10.83 6.15
CA GLN A 254 -22.35 -9.64 6.48
C GLN A 254 -21.49 -8.39 6.76
N PHE A 255 -20.17 -8.55 6.95
CA PHE A 255 -19.24 -7.45 7.17
C PHE A 255 -18.25 -7.36 6.00
N LYS A 256 -18.07 -6.14 5.49
CA LYS A 256 -17.12 -5.86 4.41
C LYS A 256 -15.67 -6.09 4.85
N ASP A 257 -15.30 -5.59 6.01
CA ASP A 257 -13.92 -5.60 6.52
C ASP A 257 -13.92 -5.97 8.01
N VAL A 258 -12.73 -6.36 8.51
CA VAL A 258 -12.58 -6.78 9.90
C VAL A 258 -12.87 -5.65 10.88
N ARG A 259 -12.59 -4.38 10.53
CA ARG A 259 -12.94 -3.26 11.39
C ARG A 259 -14.45 -3.20 11.60
N LEU A 260 -15.26 -3.29 10.55
CA LEU A 260 -16.70 -3.28 10.66
C LEU A 260 -17.21 -4.50 11.44
N TRP A 261 -16.62 -5.68 11.23
CA TRP A 261 -16.96 -6.86 12.03
C TRP A 261 -16.73 -6.62 13.53
N LEU A 262 -15.54 -6.15 13.92
CA LEU A 262 -15.20 -5.90 15.32
C LEU A 262 -16.00 -4.77 15.96
N THR A 263 -16.30 -3.71 15.20
CA THR A 263 -16.95 -2.49 15.74
C THR A 263 -18.48 -2.54 15.70
N LYS A 264 -19.07 -3.39 14.86
CA LYS A 264 -20.53 -3.52 14.71
C LYS A 264 -21.10 -4.81 15.29
N SER A 265 -20.27 -5.76 15.69
CA SER A 265 -20.68 -6.99 16.37
C SER A 265 -20.20 -7.03 17.83
N LYS A 266 -20.65 -8.05 18.56
CA LYS A 266 -20.16 -8.36 19.91
C LYS A 266 -19.26 -9.62 19.92
N VAL A 267 -18.55 -9.87 18.81
CA VAL A 267 -17.72 -11.07 18.66
C VAL A 267 -16.63 -11.11 19.74
N SER A 268 -16.50 -12.20 20.48
CA SER A 268 -15.44 -12.36 21.48
C SER A 268 -14.07 -12.59 20.83
N LYS A 269 -13.00 -12.42 21.62
CA LYS A 269 -11.64 -12.76 21.17
C LYS A 269 -11.51 -14.25 20.85
N ASP A 270 -12.15 -15.09 21.64
CA ASP A 270 -12.09 -16.54 21.49
C ASP A 270 -12.76 -16.95 20.18
N GLU A 271 -13.92 -16.39 19.84
CA GLU A 271 -14.57 -16.62 18.53
C GLU A 271 -13.69 -16.21 17.34
N ILE A 272 -12.93 -15.12 17.47
CA ILE A 272 -11.97 -14.71 16.43
C ILE A 272 -10.84 -15.74 16.31
N ILE A 273 -10.31 -16.23 17.42
CA ILE A 273 -9.23 -17.23 17.45
C ILE A 273 -9.73 -18.56 16.89
N ASP A 274 -10.93 -18.99 17.25
CA ASP A 274 -11.57 -20.21 16.76
C ASP A 274 -11.86 -20.14 15.26
N GLY A 275 -12.10 -18.93 14.73
CA GLY A 275 -12.24 -18.67 13.30
C GLY A 275 -10.94 -18.74 12.50
N VAL A 276 -9.77 -18.81 13.16
CA VAL A 276 -8.47 -18.89 12.48
C VAL A 276 -8.23 -20.29 11.92
N ARG A 277 -8.14 -20.39 10.59
CA ARG A 277 -7.87 -21.65 9.89
C ARG A 277 -6.42 -21.72 9.41
N ARG A 278 -5.69 -22.76 9.82
CA ARG A 278 -4.31 -23.01 9.34
C ARG A 278 -4.32 -23.46 7.88
N LEU A 279 -3.29 -23.06 7.13
CA LEU A 279 -3.06 -23.45 5.73
C LEU A 279 -1.97 -24.50 5.59
#